data_AF-A0A6G1RSH8-F1
#
_entry.id   AF-A0A6G1RSH8-F1
#
_cell.length_a   1.000
_cell.length_b   1.000
_cell.length_c   1.000
_cell.angle_alpha   90.00
_cell.angle_beta   90.00
_cell.angle_gamma   90.00
#
_symmetry.space_group_name_H-M   'P 1'
#
loop_
_entity.id
_entity.type
_entity.pdbx_description
1 polymer ?
#
loop_
_entity_poly.entity_id
_entity_poly.type
_entity_poly.pdbx_seq_one_letter_code
_entity_poly.pdbx_strand_id
1 'polypeptide(L)'
;DDAKLDAKAVERLKSNSRARVCVLLQPLVCYMVQFIEETSTKFDFIQKIAKSLPDSNTEFYTACRQERIKEYESLFLIPNEETHKQILMTIGLENLCENPYFSNLRQNMKDLVLVLATVAASVPVFDCFGFYNSESRRTNDTDHQGLPQEIARHCMIQARLLAYRTEDHKTGVGAIIWAEEKSLQRSCDGTGAMYFVGCGYNAFPVGSEYADFPHMDDKQKDREIRKFRYIIHAEQNALTFRCREIKPDERSMIFVTKCPCDECVPLIKGAGIKQIYAGDVDAGKKKADISYMKFGELEGVSKFTWQLNPLQNNAIELHDPSSTRENG
;
A
#
# COMPACT_ATOMS: atom_id res chain seq x y z
N ASP A 1 -7.96 -12.74 29.36
CA ASP A 1 -9.16 -12.03 28.87
C ASP A 1 -9.20 -11.87 27.37
N ASP A 2 -8.12 -11.45 26.70
CA ASP A 2 -8.09 -11.35 25.23
C ASP A 2 -8.48 -12.66 24.52
N ALA A 3 -7.86 -13.80 24.84
CA ALA A 3 -8.21 -15.08 24.21
C ALA A 3 -9.73 -15.44 24.26
N LYS A 4 -10.45 -15.02 25.32
CA LYS A 4 -11.91 -15.22 25.41
C LYS A 4 -12.66 -14.32 24.43
N LEU A 5 -12.23 -13.07 24.30
CA LEU A 5 -12.76 -12.13 23.31
C LEU A 5 -12.49 -12.62 21.88
N ASP A 6 -11.32 -13.24 21.62
CA ASP A 6 -10.98 -13.80 20.29
C ASP A 6 -11.88 -14.96 19.96
N ALA A 7 -12.05 -15.89 20.90
CA ALA A 7 -12.95 -17.02 20.72
C ALA A 7 -14.38 -16.55 20.39
N LYS A 8 -14.88 -15.53 21.08
CA LYS A 8 -16.21 -14.95 20.81
C LYS A 8 -16.29 -14.30 19.42
N ALA A 9 -15.25 -13.58 18.99
CA ALA A 9 -15.18 -12.99 17.66
C ALA A 9 -15.16 -14.06 16.57
N VAL A 10 -14.37 -15.12 16.75
CA VAL A 10 -14.28 -16.27 15.84
C VAL A 10 -15.63 -16.95 15.68
N GLU A 11 -16.37 -17.20 16.76
CA GLU A 11 -17.70 -17.81 16.67
C GLU A 11 -18.71 -16.94 15.91
N ARG A 12 -18.67 -15.61 16.10
CA ARG A 12 -19.49 -14.66 15.31
C ARG A 12 -19.09 -14.62 13.83
N LEU A 13 -17.80 -14.73 13.52
CA LEU A 13 -17.33 -14.78 12.13
C LEU A 13 -17.79 -16.07 11.44
N LYS A 14 -17.70 -17.21 12.12
CA LYS A 14 -18.19 -18.50 11.59
C LYS A 14 -19.70 -18.49 11.34
N SER A 15 -20.50 -17.88 12.23
CA SER A 15 -21.95 -17.84 12.08
C SER A 15 -22.42 -17.00 10.89
N ASN A 16 -21.63 -16.01 10.47
CA ASN A 16 -22.01 -15.04 9.45
C ASN A 16 -21.29 -15.27 8.11
N SER A 17 -20.22 -16.05 8.05
CA SER A 17 -19.48 -16.30 6.80
C SER A 17 -20.26 -17.18 5.80
N ARG A 18 -20.37 -16.73 4.54
CA ARG A 18 -20.92 -17.51 3.42
C ARG A 18 -19.81 -18.06 2.52
N ALA A 19 -20.03 -19.26 1.97
CA ALA A 19 -19.03 -20.06 1.23
C ALA A 19 -18.65 -19.57 -0.19
N ARG A 20 -18.94 -18.32 -0.59
CA ARG A 20 -18.69 -17.86 -1.97
C ARG A 20 -17.64 -16.75 -2.01
N VAL A 21 -16.45 -17.11 -2.48
CA VAL A 21 -15.37 -16.18 -2.84
C VAL A 21 -15.67 -15.61 -4.22
N CYS A 22 -16.20 -14.39 -4.28
CA CYS A 22 -16.19 -13.55 -5.48
C CYS A 22 -16.10 -12.09 -5.06
N VAL A 23 -14.97 -11.44 -5.35
CA VAL A 23 -14.92 -9.97 -5.36
C VAL A 23 -15.71 -9.55 -6.61
N LEU A 24 -16.92 -9.02 -6.42
CA LEU A 24 -17.69 -8.49 -7.54
C LEU A 24 -16.93 -7.31 -8.13
N LEU A 25 -16.78 -7.29 -9.46
CA LEU A 25 -16.33 -6.10 -10.19
C LEU A 25 -17.37 -4.99 -9.97
N GLN A 26 -17.04 -4.05 -9.09
CA GLN A 26 -17.88 -2.89 -8.82
C GLN A 26 -17.38 -1.68 -9.62
N PRO A 27 -18.28 -0.85 -10.16
CA PRO A 27 -17.93 0.44 -10.74
C PRO A 27 -17.14 1.31 -9.74
N LEU A 28 -16.35 2.24 -10.26
CA LEU A 28 -15.71 3.25 -9.43
C LEU A 28 -16.80 4.06 -8.69
N VAL A 29 -16.66 4.23 -7.38
CA VAL A 29 -17.64 4.98 -6.59
C VAL A 29 -17.65 6.45 -7.05
N CYS A 30 -18.84 7.05 -7.12
CA CYS A 30 -18.98 8.48 -7.39
C CYS A 30 -18.12 9.28 -6.39
N TYR A 31 -17.35 10.26 -6.87
CA TYR A 31 -16.39 11.07 -6.09
C TYR A 31 -15.12 10.35 -5.60
N MET A 32 -14.81 9.13 -6.07
CA MET A 32 -13.57 8.42 -5.69
C MET A 32 -12.32 9.28 -5.91
N VAL A 33 -12.24 10.00 -7.03
CA VAL A 33 -11.10 10.91 -7.31
C VAL A 33 -10.95 11.98 -6.22
N GLN A 34 -12.05 12.65 -5.87
CA GLN A 34 -12.05 13.69 -4.83
C GLN A 34 -11.67 13.11 -3.47
N PHE A 35 -12.22 11.94 -3.13
CA PHE A 35 -11.88 11.23 -1.90
C PHE A 35 -10.39 10.88 -1.82
N ILE A 36 -9.81 10.36 -2.91
CA ILE A 36 -8.38 10.05 -3.00
C ILE A 36 -7.58 11.34 -2.82
N GLU A 37 -7.98 12.44 -3.45
CA GLU A 37 -7.29 13.73 -3.36
C GLU A 37 -7.28 14.29 -1.92
N GLU A 38 -8.45 14.34 -1.26
CA GLU A 38 -8.61 14.84 0.11
C GLU A 38 -7.86 14.00 1.14
N THR A 39 -7.75 12.70 0.89
CA THR A 39 -7.00 11.78 1.76
C THR A 39 -5.51 11.82 1.44
N SER A 40 -5.10 11.97 0.17
CA SER A 40 -3.71 11.89 -0.33
C SER A 40 -2.74 12.88 0.34
N THR A 41 -3.23 14.09 0.66
CA THR A 41 -2.45 15.12 1.36
C THR A 41 -2.23 14.80 2.84
N LYS A 42 -3.09 13.97 3.44
CA LYS A 42 -3.03 13.57 4.85
C LYS A 42 -2.16 12.33 5.08
N PHE A 43 -1.57 11.77 4.03
CA PHE A 43 -0.72 10.60 4.19
C PHE A 43 0.68 10.95 4.68
N ASP A 44 1.25 9.96 5.32
CA ASP A 44 2.51 10.02 6.03
C ASP A 44 3.71 10.35 5.15
N PHE A 45 3.78 9.85 3.91
CA PHE A 45 4.93 10.13 3.04
C PHE A 45 5.03 11.61 2.67
N ILE A 46 3.90 12.21 2.26
CA ILE A 46 3.81 13.64 1.95
C ILE A 46 4.02 14.45 3.24
N GLN A 47 3.35 14.09 4.33
CA GLN A 47 3.52 14.78 5.62
C GLN A 47 4.94 14.73 6.16
N LYS A 48 5.70 13.66 5.89
CA LYS A 48 7.10 13.55 6.29
C LYS A 48 8.01 14.47 5.51
N ILE A 49 7.88 14.48 4.17
CA ILE A 49 8.59 15.45 3.33
C ILE A 49 8.29 16.86 3.82
N ALA A 50 7.00 17.13 4.05
CA ALA A 50 6.49 18.40 4.49
C ALA A 50 7.01 18.88 5.85
N LYS A 51 7.21 17.95 6.79
CA LYS A 51 7.81 18.25 8.11
C LYS A 51 9.31 18.48 8.00
N SER A 52 9.99 17.77 7.11
CA SER A 52 11.43 17.92 6.91
C SER A 52 11.78 19.16 6.09
N LEU A 53 10.85 19.72 5.31
CA LEU A 53 11.04 20.89 4.45
C LEU A 53 9.82 21.85 4.53
N PRO A 54 9.81 22.79 5.49
CA PRO A 54 8.65 23.62 5.83
C PRO A 54 8.08 24.48 4.69
N ASP A 55 8.86 24.80 3.66
CA ASP A 55 8.48 25.74 2.60
C ASP A 55 7.61 25.11 1.47
N SER A 56 7.18 23.84 1.57
CA SER A 56 6.70 23.08 0.40
C SER A 56 5.31 22.42 0.48
N ASN A 57 4.55 22.55 1.57
CA ASN A 57 3.64 21.46 1.96
C ASN A 57 2.39 21.20 1.11
N THR A 58 1.75 22.21 0.52
CA THR A 58 0.50 22.00 -0.27
C THR A 58 0.74 22.13 -1.77
N GLU A 59 1.67 22.99 -2.17
CA GLU A 59 2.04 23.17 -3.57
C GLU A 59 2.75 21.94 -4.13
N PHE A 60 3.60 21.28 -3.32
CA PHE A 60 4.38 20.12 -3.77
C PHE A 60 3.51 18.94 -4.24
N TYR A 61 2.53 18.52 -3.44
CA TYR A 61 1.64 17.43 -3.84
C TYR A 61 0.84 17.79 -5.10
N THR A 62 0.36 19.03 -5.18
CA THR A 62 -0.39 19.53 -6.34
C THR A 62 0.47 19.50 -7.61
N ALA A 63 1.73 19.93 -7.50
CA ALA A 63 2.69 19.89 -8.61
C ALA A 63 3.01 18.45 -9.05
N CYS A 64 3.35 17.57 -8.11
CA CYS A 64 3.57 16.14 -8.40
C CYS A 64 2.35 15.51 -9.08
N ARG A 65 1.14 15.83 -8.62
CA ARG A 65 -0.09 15.32 -9.21
C ARG A 65 -0.30 15.79 -10.64
N GLN A 66 -0.12 17.08 -10.91
CA GLN A 66 -0.25 17.61 -12.28
C GLN A 66 0.75 16.96 -13.24
N GLU A 67 1.99 16.73 -12.77
CA GLU A 67 3.00 16.04 -13.55
C GLU A 67 2.60 14.59 -13.85
N ARG A 68 2.14 13.84 -12.84
CA ARG A 68 1.69 12.45 -13.01
C ARG A 68 0.46 12.33 -13.91
N ILE A 69 -0.48 13.28 -13.84
CA ILE A 69 -1.64 13.30 -14.75
C ILE A 69 -1.17 13.43 -16.19
N LYS A 70 -0.31 14.42 -16.49
CA LYS A 70 0.21 14.61 -17.86
C LYS A 70 0.96 13.39 -18.37
N GLU A 71 1.81 12.79 -17.54
CA GLU A 71 2.53 11.57 -17.87
C GLU A 71 1.55 10.42 -18.19
N TYR A 72 0.59 10.15 -17.31
CA TYR A 72 -0.32 9.01 -17.46
C TYR A 72 -1.33 9.22 -18.58
N GLU A 73 -1.79 10.44 -18.82
CA GLU A 73 -2.63 10.76 -19.99
C GLU A 73 -1.87 10.47 -21.28
N SER A 74 -0.58 10.82 -21.36
CA SER A 74 0.25 10.55 -22.55
C SER A 74 0.50 9.05 -22.78
N LEU A 75 0.51 8.23 -21.72
CA LEU A 75 0.76 6.79 -21.78
C LEU A 75 -0.50 5.97 -22.04
N PHE A 76 -1.63 6.34 -21.40
CA PHE A 76 -2.83 5.49 -21.34
C PHE A 76 -3.99 5.98 -22.19
N LEU A 77 -4.05 7.28 -22.54
CA LEU A 77 -5.16 7.82 -23.32
C LEU A 77 -4.80 7.94 -24.80
N ILE A 78 -5.77 7.59 -25.65
CA ILE A 78 -5.69 7.79 -27.10
C ILE A 78 -6.34 9.15 -27.42
N PRO A 79 -5.57 10.20 -27.81
CA PRO A 79 -6.11 11.55 -27.94
C PRO A 79 -7.16 11.65 -29.04
N ASN A 80 -6.90 11.02 -30.19
CA ASN A 80 -7.79 11.05 -31.35
C ASN A 80 -8.91 10.01 -31.23
N GLU A 81 -10.15 10.45 -31.34
CA GLU A 81 -11.32 9.57 -31.22
C GLU A 81 -11.42 8.54 -32.33
N GLU A 82 -11.13 8.92 -33.57
CA GLU A 82 -11.22 8.02 -34.72
C GLU A 82 -10.17 6.90 -34.62
N THR A 83 -8.96 7.24 -34.20
CA THR A 83 -7.90 6.26 -33.92
C THR A 83 -8.33 5.30 -32.82
N HIS A 84 -8.98 5.80 -31.76
CA HIS A 84 -9.48 4.94 -30.69
C HIS A 84 -10.57 4.00 -31.21
N LYS A 85 -11.54 4.48 -32.00
CA LYS A 85 -12.57 3.62 -32.63
C LYS A 85 -11.95 2.57 -33.54
N GLN A 86 -10.96 2.94 -34.34
CA GLN A 86 -10.26 2.01 -35.21
C GLN A 86 -9.55 0.90 -34.42
N ILE A 87 -8.93 1.24 -33.29
CA ILE A 87 -8.34 0.26 -32.37
C ILE A 87 -9.41 -0.67 -31.83
N LEU A 88 -10.54 -0.14 -31.33
CA LEU A 88 -11.66 -0.94 -30.80
C LEU A 88 -12.20 -1.91 -31.85
N MET A 89 -12.40 -1.46 -33.09
CA MET A 89 -12.81 -2.33 -34.20
C MET A 89 -11.78 -3.41 -34.50
N THR A 90 -10.48 -3.08 -34.44
CA THR A 90 -9.40 -4.03 -34.71
C THR A 90 -9.35 -5.15 -33.66
N ILE A 91 -9.72 -4.86 -32.41
CA ILE A 91 -9.74 -5.84 -31.30
C ILE A 91 -11.11 -6.49 -31.09
N GLY A 92 -12.08 -6.27 -31.99
CA GLY A 92 -13.42 -6.89 -31.92
C GLY A 92 -14.34 -6.30 -30.86
N LEU A 93 -14.17 -5.03 -30.51
CA LEU A 93 -15.00 -4.26 -29.57
C LEU A 93 -15.76 -3.12 -30.27
N GLU A 94 -16.18 -3.34 -31.51
CA GLU A 94 -16.90 -2.36 -32.33
C GLU A 94 -18.24 -1.90 -31.70
N ASN A 95 -18.85 -2.73 -30.85
CA ASN A 95 -20.06 -2.39 -30.10
C ASN A 95 -19.86 -1.22 -29.13
N LEU A 96 -18.63 -0.92 -28.73
CA LEU A 96 -18.29 0.23 -27.88
C LEU A 96 -18.10 1.53 -28.69
N CYS A 97 -18.09 1.49 -30.02
CA CYS A 97 -17.85 2.67 -30.86
C CYS A 97 -19.08 3.60 -30.98
N GLU A 98 -20.26 3.11 -30.63
CA GLU A 98 -21.51 3.89 -30.66
C GLU A 98 -21.72 4.69 -29.37
N ASN A 99 -22.39 5.83 -29.48
CA ASN A 99 -22.79 6.61 -28.31
C ASN A 99 -24.07 6.01 -27.68
N PRO A 100 -24.19 5.99 -26.33
CA PRO A 100 -23.32 6.66 -25.34
C PRO A 100 -22.09 5.83 -24.89
N TYR A 101 -21.95 4.59 -25.36
CA TYR A 101 -20.90 3.66 -24.90
C TYR A 101 -19.48 4.19 -25.14
N PHE A 102 -19.22 4.77 -26.31
CA PHE A 102 -17.91 5.32 -26.64
C PHE A 102 -17.52 6.50 -25.73
N SER A 103 -18.44 7.44 -25.55
CA SER A 103 -18.25 8.59 -24.66
C SER A 103 -18.02 8.15 -23.22
N ASN A 104 -18.82 7.18 -22.74
CA ASN A 104 -18.69 6.62 -21.40
C ASN A 104 -17.35 5.88 -21.21
N LEU A 105 -16.92 5.09 -22.20
CA LEU A 105 -15.62 4.41 -22.17
C LEU A 105 -14.48 5.42 -22.05
N ARG A 106 -14.46 6.45 -22.90
CA ARG A 106 -13.41 7.49 -22.85
C ARG A 106 -13.43 8.24 -21.52
N GLN A 107 -14.60 8.52 -20.95
CA GLN A 107 -14.70 9.15 -19.63
C GLN A 107 -14.19 8.23 -18.53
N ASN A 108 -14.59 6.95 -18.51
CA ASN A 108 -14.11 5.96 -17.55
C ASN A 108 -12.58 5.79 -17.61
N MET A 109 -12.00 5.83 -18.82
CA MET A 109 -10.53 5.80 -18.98
C MET A 109 -9.87 7.03 -18.38
N LYS A 110 -10.43 8.23 -18.58
CA LYS A 110 -9.93 9.47 -17.95
C LYS A 110 -10.03 9.40 -16.44
N ASP A 111 -11.17 8.95 -15.91
CA ASP A 111 -11.39 8.82 -14.46
C ASP A 111 -10.40 7.82 -13.85
N LEU A 112 -10.13 6.70 -14.54
CA LEU A 112 -9.11 5.73 -14.12
C LEU A 112 -7.72 6.35 -14.12
N VAL A 113 -7.33 7.06 -15.18
CA VAL A 113 -6.03 7.76 -15.24
C VAL A 113 -5.89 8.76 -14.10
N LEU A 114 -6.95 9.49 -13.79
CA LEU A 114 -6.96 10.47 -12.72
C LEU A 114 -6.80 9.81 -11.34
N VAL A 115 -7.46 8.69 -11.10
CA VAL A 115 -7.26 7.86 -9.90
C VAL A 115 -5.81 7.41 -9.81
N LEU A 116 -5.28 6.78 -10.86
CA LEU A 116 -3.92 6.23 -10.88
C LEU A 116 -2.87 7.31 -10.65
N ALA A 117 -3.00 8.47 -11.30
CA ALA A 117 -2.08 9.59 -11.16
C ALA A 117 -2.15 10.21 -9.76
N THR A 118 -3.35 10.37 -9.20
CA THR A 118 -3.54 10.92 -7.85
C THR A 118 -2.93 10.00 -6.80
N VAL A 119 -3.13 8.68 -6.91
CA VAL A 119 -2.47 7.70 -6.03
C VAL A 119 -0.95 7.69 -6.24
N ALA A 120 -0.47 7.78 -7.47
CA ALA A 120 0.97 7.80 -7.75
C ALA A 120 1.67 9.04 -7.18
N ALA A 121 1.06 10.22 -7.28
CA ALA A 121 1.57 11.48 -6.73
C ALA A 121 1.73 11.46 -5.21
N SER A 122 0.99 10.58 -4.56
CA SER A 122 0.93 10.43 -3.12
C SER A 122 2.12 9.61 -2.56
N VAL A 123 2.89 8.97 -3.44
CA VAL A 123 4.22 8.38 -3.19
C VAL A 123 5.22 9.08 -4.16
N PRO A 124 5.60 10.32 -3.86
CA PRO A 124 6.29 11.19 -4.80
C PRO A 124 7.74 10.74 -5.03
N VAL A 125 8.30 11.14 -6.18
CA VAL A 125 9.75 11.11 -6.38
C VAL A 125 10.32 12.36 -5.74
N PHE A 126 11.28 12.20 -4.84
CA PHE A 126 11.93 13.31 -4.18
C PHE A 126 13.37 12.92 -3.84
N ASP A 127 14.36 13.67 -4.33
CA ASP A 127 15.76 13.23 -4.41
C ASP A 127 16.37 12.77 -3.08
N CYS A 128 15.87 13.30 -1.97
CA CYS A 128 16.34 12.96 -0.65
C CYS A 128 15.46 11.98 0.12
N PHE A 129 14.31 11.53 -0.40
CA PHE A 129 13.43 10.58 0.28
C PHE A 129 13.27 9.27 -0.52
N GLY A 130 13.08 8.17 0.21
CA GLY A 130 12.91 6.86 -0.38
C GLY A 130 12.79 5.75 0.65
N PHE A 131 12.78 4.51 0.17
CA PHE A 131 12.78 3.32 0.99
C PHE A 131 14.21 2.87 1.30
N TYR A 132 14.68 3.18 2.50
CA TYR A 132 16.03 2.86 2.93
C TYR A 132 16.02 1.85 4.07
N ASN A 133 17.04 0.98 4.09
CA ASN A 133 17.17 -0.02 5.13
C ASN A 133 17.32 0.66 6.49
N SER A 134 16.48 0.28 7.45
CA SER A 134 16.53 0.81 8.82
C SER A 134 17.75 0.31 9.60
N GLU A 135 18.40 -0.76 9.14
CA GLU A 135 19.57 -1.36 9.79
C GLU A 135 20.82 -1.13 8.93
N SER A 136 21.78 -0.36 9.45
CA SER A 136 23.05 -0.01 8.78
C SER A 136 24.10 -1.14 8.84
N ARG A 137 23.70 -2.41 8.71
CA ARG A 137 24.65 -3.52 8.68
C ARG A 137 25.07 -3.82 7.24
N ARG A 138 26.34 -3.55 6.95
CA ARG A 138 27.01 -4.01 5.72
C ARG A 138 27.21 -5.52 5.80
N THR A 139 26.26 -6.28 5.30
CA THR A 139 26.42 -7.71 5.00
C THR A 139 26.35 -7.86 3.48
N ASN A 140 27.29 -8.61 2.90
CA ASN A 140 27.39 -8.83 1.45
C ASN A 140 26.30 -9.79 0.89
N ASP A 141 25.16 -9.91 1.59
CA ASP A 141 24.08 -10.81 1.21
C ASP A 141 23.12 -10.10 0.24
N THR A 142 22.75 -10.76 -0.85
CA THR A 142 21.85 -10.20 -1.87
C THR A 142 20.46 -9.90 -1.29
N ASP A 143 20.07 -10.59 -0.22
CA ASP A 143 18.79 -10.39 0.48
C ASP A 143 18.74 -9.09 1.31
N HIS A 144 19.89 -8.46 1.56
CA HIS A 144 19.97 -7.16 2.25
C HIS A 144 20.07 -5.97 1.29
N GLN A 145 20.35 -6.22 0.00
CA GLN A 145 20.31 -5.17 -1.00
C GLN A 145 18.85 -4.76 -1.25
N GLY A 146 18.54 -3.47 -1.15
CA GLY A 146 17.22 -2.94 -1.48
C GLY A 146 16.93 -3.01 -2.97
N LEU A 147 15.66 -2.91 -3.34
CA LEU A 147 15.25 -2.68 -4.72
C LEU A 147 15.65 -1.28 -5.18
N PRO A 148 15.80 -1.06 -6.50
CA PRO A 148 15.80 0.29 -7.06
C PRO A 148 14.59 1.09 -6.55
N GLN A 149 14.81 2.37 -6.21
CA GLN A 149 13.76 3.22 -5.62
C GLN A 149 12.53 3.33 -6.52
N GLU A 150 12.72 3.37 -7.85
CA GLU A 150 11.62 3.41 -8.82
C GLU A 150 10.70 2.19 -8.72
N ILE A 151 11.27 0.99 -8.54
CA ILE A 151 10.54 -0.26 -8.42
C ILE A 151 9.84 -0.32 -7.07
N ALA A 152 10.56 0.00 -5.98
CA ALA A 152 9.97 0.03 -4.65
C ALA A 152 8.79 1.01 -4.56
N ARG A 153 8.94 2.19 -5.18
CA ARG A 153 7.88 3.20 -5.29
C ARG A 153 6.69 2.68 -6.10
N HIS A 154 6.94 2.08 -7.26
CA HIS A 154 5.87 1.50 -8.09
C HIS A 154 5.07 0.42 -7.34
N CYS A 155 5.75 -0.48 -6.63
CA CYS A 155 5.12 -1.48 -5.78
C CYS A 155 4.34 -0.83 -4.61
N MET A 156 4.89 0.21 -3.98
CA MET A 156 4.16 0.92 -2.92
C MET A 156 2.92 1.65 -3.45
N ILE A 157 2.94 2.18 -4.67
CA ILE A 157 1.77 2.79 -5.32
C ILE A 157 0.66 1.75 -5.53
N GLN A 158 1.01 0.53 -5.96
CA GLN A 158 0.06 -0.58 -6.07
C GLN A 158 -0.56 -0.92 -4.70
N ALA A 159 0.25 -1.06 -3.64
CA ALA A 159 -0.26 -1.26 -2.29
C ALA A 159 -1.19 -0.12 -1.85
N ARG A 160 -0.87 1.12 -2.23
CA ARG A 160 -1.69 2.29 -1.92
C ARG A 160 -3.00 2.34 -2.67
N LEU A 161 -3.02 1.89 -3.92
CA LEU A 161 -4.26 1.74 -4.67
C LEU A 161 -5.23 0.76 -3.97
N LEU A 162 -4.70 -0.31 -3.37
CA LEU A 162 -5.49 -1.28 -2.61
C LEU A 162 -6.04 -0.71 -1.29
N ALA A 163 -5.36 0.24 -0.66
CA ALA A 163 -5.86 0.88 0.56
C ALA A 163 -7.22 1.57 0.34
N TYR A 164 -7.53 1.99 -0.90
CA TYR A 164 -8.82 2.57 -1.28
C TYR A 164 -9.95 1.55 -1.50
N ARG A 165 -9.66 0.25 -1.39
CA ARG A 165 -10.66 -0.84 -1.37
C ARG A 165 -11.12 -1.20 0.04
N THR A 166 -10.52 -0.58 1.06
CA THR A 166 -10.80 -0.87 2.47
C THR A 166 -12.28 -0.75 2.83
N GLU A 167 -12.71 -1.60 3.76
CA GLU A 167 -14.01 -1.49 4.43
C GLU A 167 -13.90 -0.76 5.78
N ASP A 168 -12.68 -0.36 6.20
CA ASP A 168 -12.45 0.44 7.40
C ASP A 168 -12.62 1.94 7.09
N HIS A 169 -13.67 2.52 7.64
CA HIS A 169 -13.98 3.96 7.54
C HIS A 169 -12.89 4.90 8.10
N LYS A 170 -11.96 4.38 8.91
CA LYS A 170 -10.94 5.20 9.60
C LYS A 170 -9.58 5.16 8.93
N THR A 171 -9.14 4.00 8.47
CA THR A 171 -7.79 3.84 7.94
C THR A 171 -7.75 2.72 6.92
N GLY A 172 -7.51 3.08 5.66
CA GLY A 172 -7.19 2.12 4.62
C GLY A 172 -5.73 1.68 4.71
N VAL A 173 -5.52 0.37 4.68
CA VAL A 173 -4.19 -0.26 4.58
C VAL A 173 -4.23 -1.20 3.40
N GLY A 174 -3.18 -1.15 2.57
CA GLY A 174 -3.00 -2.09 1.47
C GLY A 174 -1.62 -2.74 1.54
N ALA A 175 -1.56 -3.96 1.02
CA ALA A 175 -0.35 -4.77 0.97
C ALA A 175 -0.26 -5.54 -0.34
N ILE A 176 0.94 -5.66 -0.90
CA ILE A 176 1.23 -6.55 -2.03
C ILE A 176 2.50 -7.34 -1.78
N ILE A 177 2.57 -8.52 -2.38
CA ILE A 177 3.71 -9.41 -2.33
C ILE A 177 4.21 -9.63 -3.75
N TRP A 178 5.49 -9.37 -3.94
CA TRP A 178 6.25 -9.70 -5.14
C TRP A 178 7.37 -10.66 -4.76
N ALA A 179 7.80 -11.48 -5.71
CA ALA A 179 9.01 -12.30 -5.59
C ALA A 179 9.88 -12.12 -6.82
N GLU A 180 11.18 -12.31 -6.67
CA GLU A 180 12.16 -12.28 -7.75
C GLU A 180 12.62 -13.71 -8.03
N GLU A 181 12.39 -14.18 -9.26
CA GLU A 181 12.76 -15.52 -9.69
C GLU A 181 14.28 -15.58 -9.91
N LYS A 182 14.92 -16.63 -9.36
CA LYS A 182 16.36 -16.88 -9.57
C LYS A 182 16.69 -17.43 -10.95
N SER A 183 15.70 -17.96 -11.66
CA SER A 183 15.89 -18.58 -12.96
C SER A 183 16.16 -17.53 -14.04
N LEU A 184 17.02 -17.87 -15.01
CA LEU A 184 17.33 -17.02 -16.17
C LEU A 184 16.16 -16.91 -17.17
N GLN A 185 15.05 -17.59 -16.91
CA GLN A 185 13.90 -17.64 -17.81
C GLN A 185 12.95 -16.49 -17.49
N ARG A 186 13.34 -15.28 -17.89
CA ARG A 186 12.52 -14.07 -17.69
C ARG A 186 11.17 -14.24 -18.39
N SER A 187 10.08 -13.96 -17.66
CA SER A 187 8.77 -13.84 -18.27
C SER A 187 8.77 -12.70 -19.28
N CYS A 188 8.11 -12.90 -20.42
CA CYS A 188 7.97 -11.87 -21.46
C CYS A 188 6.78 -10.92 -21.19
N ASP A 189 6.32 -10.83 -19.94
CA ASP A 189 5.17 -10.03 -19.53
C ASP A 189 5.53 -8.59 -19.12
N GLY A 190 6.81 -8.20 -19.29
CA GLY A 190 7.29 -6.86 -18.97
C GLY A 190 7.63 -6.64 -17.48
N THR A 191 7.50 -7.66 -16.63
CA THR A 191 7.81 -7.56 -15.18
C THR A 191 9.26 -7.91 -14.83
N GLY A 192 10.05 -8.30 -15.84
CA GLY A 192 11.47 -8.55 -15.69
C GLY A 192 11.76 -9.88 -15.00
N ALA A 193 12.41 -9.84 -13.84
CA ALA A 193 12.63 -11.03 -13.01
C ALA A 193 11.64 -11.11 -11.83
N MET A 194 10.84 -10.06 -11.63
CA MET A 194 9.87 -10.01 -10.55
C MET A 194 8.54 -10.58 -11.02
N TYR A 195 7.83 -11.31 -10.18
CA TYR A 195 6.47 -11.73 -10.45
C TYR A 195 5.57 -11.51 -9.24
N PHE A 196 4.31 -11.24 -9.52
CA PHE A 196 3.29 -10.96 -8.51
C PHE A 196 2.88 -12.25 -7.79
N VAL A 197 2.80 -12.18 -6.46
CA VAL A 197 2.49 -13.34 -5.59
C VAL A 197 1.11 -13.20 -4.96
N GLY A 198 0.77 -12.03 -4.43
CA GLY A 198 -0.49 -11.84 -3.70
C GLY A 198 -0.73 -10.39 -3.31
N CYS A 199 -1.96 -10.07 -2.95
CA CYS A 199 -2.32 -8.74 -2.46
C CYS A 199 -3.47 -8.79 -1.46
N GLY A 200 -3.57 -7.73 -0.68
CA GLY A 200 -4.61 -7.58 0.33
C GLY A 200 -4.83 -6.14 0.71
N TYR A 201 -6.00 -5.89 1.28
CA TYR A 201 -6.34 -4.65 1.96
C TYR A 201 -7.08 -5.02 3.25
N ASN A 202 -7.15 -4.11 4.21
CA ASN A 202 -7.88 -4.38 5.44
C ASN A 202 -9.39 -4.38 5.19
N ALA A 203 -10.05 -5.47 5.55
CA ALA A 203 -11.47 -5.70 5.30
C ALA A 203 -12.05 -6.68 6.33
N PHE A 204 -13.38 -6.71 6.44
CA PHE A 204 -14.02 -7.78 7.19
C PHE A 204 -13.89 -9.10 6.41
N PRO A 205 -13.97 -10.26 7.09
CA PRO A 205 -14.00 -11.55 6.42
C PRO A 205 -15.11 -11.61 5.36
N VAL A 206 -14.88 -12.38 4.30
CA VAL A 206 -15.83 -12.47 3.18
C VAL A 206 -17.15 -13.12 3.61
N GLY A 207 -18.25 -12.59 3.08
CA GLY A 207 -19.61 -13.09 3.34
C GLY A 207 -20.28 -12.45 4.55
N SER A 208 -19.58 -11.53 5.20
CA SER A 208 -20.08 -10.82 6.37
C SER A 208 -20.72 -9.48 5.95
N GLU A 209 -21.95 -9.18 6.36
CA GLU A 209 -22.63 -7.96 5.92
C GLU A 209 -22.05 -6.72 6.62
N TYR A 210 -22.09 -5.56 5.96
CA TYR A 210 -21.64 -4.28 6.52
C TYR A 210 -22.32 -3.94 7.87
N ALA A 211 -23.50 -4.52 8.16
CA ALA A 211 -24.22 -4.33 9.42
C ALA A 211 -23.90 -5.38 10.51
N ASP A 212 -23.14 -6.43 10.20
CA ASP A 212 -22.97 -7.59 11.08
C ASP A 212 -21.85 -7.40 12.12
N PHE A 213 -20.97 -6.41 11.94
CA PHE A 213 -19.82 -6.20 12.83
C PHE A 213 -19.85 -4.87 13.58
N PRO A 214 -19.33 -4.86 14.81
CA PRO A 214 -19.20 -3.62 15.56
C PRO A 214 -18.22 -2.66 14.86
N HIS A 215 -18.70 -1.50 14.42
CA HIS A 215 -17.88 -0.43 13.83
C HIS A 215 -17.34 0.56 14.85
N MET A 216 -17.62 0.34 16.13
CA MET A 216 -17.31 1.32 17.16
C MET A 216 -15.80 1.41 17.41
N ASP A 217 -15.32 2.64 17.48
CA ASP A 217 -13.93 3.02 17.76
C ASP A 217 -13.56 2.83 19.26
N ASP A 218 -12.28 3.03 19.57
CA ASP A 218 -11.65 2.93 20.91
C ASP A 218 -12.31 3.75 22.03
N LYS A 219 -13.26 4.62 21.72
CA LYS A 219 -13.97 5.48 22.69
C LYS A 219 -14.96 4.71 23.55
N GLN A 220 -15.35 3.49 23.15
CA GLN A 220 -16.27 2.64 23.90
C GLN A 220 -15.49 1.77 24.89
N LYS A 221 -15.94 1.74 26.16
CA LYS A 221 -15.31 0.95 27.23
C LYS A 221 -15.42 -0.56 26.99
N ASP A 222 -16.47 -1.00 26.31
CA ASP A 222 -16.66 -2.41 26.02
C ASP A 222 -15.80 -2.85 24.82
N ARG A 223 -14.88 -3.77 25.08
CA ARG A 223 -13.92 -4.27 24.10
C ARG A 223 -14.56 -5.24 23.10
N GLU A 224 -15.69 -5.86 23.47
CA GLU A 224 -16.37 -6.84 22.62
C GLU A 224 -17.02 -6.24 21.37
N ILE A 225 -17.31 -4.93 21.43
CA ILE A 225 -17.97 -4.15 20.38
C ILE A 225 -16.98 -3.28 19.59
N ARG A 226 -15.67 -3.54 19.68
CA ARG A 226 -14.68 -2.81 18.90
C ARG A 226 -14.33 -3.53 17.61
N LYS A 227 -14.16 -2.76 16.53
CA LYS A 227 -13.93 -3.28 15.17
C LYS A 227 -12.64 -4.08 15.00
N PHE A 228 -11.62 -3.79 15.81
CA PHE A 228 -10.27 -4.33 15.64
C PHE A 228 -10.19 -5.86 15.69
N ARG A 229 -11.17 -6.52 16.32
CA ARG A 229 -11.19 -7.98 16.43
C ARG A 229 -11.83 -8.71 15.25
N TYR A 230 -12.46 -7.96 14.35
CA TYR A 230 -13.25 -8.51 13.24
C TYR A 230 -12.71 -8.09 11.86
N ILE A 231 -11.76 -7.15 11.80
CA ILE A 231 -11.10 -6.74 10.55
C ILE A 231 -9.83 -7.57 10.36
N ILE A 232 -9.69 -8.20 9.21
CA ILE A 232 -8.44 -8.83 8.79
C ILE A 232 -7.51 -7.75 8.25
N HIS A 233 -6.24 -7.76 8.67
CA HIS A 233 -5.25 -6.80 8.19
C HIS A 233 -4.84 -7.05 6.74
N ALA A 234 -4.33 -6.01 6.08
CA ALA A 234 -3.92 -6.08 4.68
C ALA A 234 -2.84 -7.14 4.46
N GLU A 235 -1.88 -7.25 5.39
CA GLU A 235 -0.78 -8.21 5.35
C GLU A 235 -1.30 -9.65 5.45
N GLN A 236 -2.27 -9.89 6.34
CA GLN A 236 -2.91 -11.21 6.49
C GLN A 236 -3.67 -11.59 5.23
N ASN A 237 -4.43 -10.65 4.66
CA ASN A 237 -5.15 -10.88 3.40
C ASN A 237 -4.18 -11.14 2.24
N ALA A 238 -3.06 -10.40 2.16
CA ALA A 238 -2.05 -10.61 1.11
C ALA A 238 -1.38 -11.98 1.19
N LEU A 239 -1.09 -12.47 2.40
CA LEU A 239 -0.54 -13.80 2.64
C LEU A 239 -1.54 -14.92 2.34
N THR A 240 -2.83 -14.68 2.62
CA THR A 240 -3.90 -15.67 2.46
C THR A 240 -4.33 -15.80 1.00
N PHE A 241 -4.55 -14.67 0.31
CA PHE A 241 -5.03 -14.62 -1.07
C PHE A 241 -3.90 -14.45 -2.07
N ARG A 242 -3.00 -15.43 -2.08
CA ARG A 242 -1.89 -15.50 -3.04
C ARG A 242 -2.28 -16.30 -4.28
N CYS A 243 -1.82 -15.85 -5.45
CA CYS A 243 -1.95 -16.59 -6.70
C CYS A 243 -0.78 -17.56 -6.95
N ARG A 244 0.32 -17.43 -6.18
CA ARG A 244 1.51 -18.28 -6.22
C ARG A 244 2.04 -18.52 -4.81
N GLU A 245 2.78 -19.61 -4.62
CA GLU A 245 3.47 -19.87 -3.35
C GLU A 245 4.72 -19.00 -3.21
N ILE A 246 5.06 -18.65 -1.96
CA ILE A 246 6.32 -17.97 -1.62
C ILE A 246 7.39 -19.06 -1.45
N LYS A 247 8.39 -19.07 -2.34
CA LYS A 247 9.44 -20.09 -2.28
C LYS A 247 10.56 -19.65 -1.33
N PRO A 248 11.08 -20.56 -0.47
CA PRO A 248 12.11 -20.21 0.51
C PRO A 248 13.45 -19.74 -0.09
N ASP A 249 13.73 -20.19 -1.31
CA ASP A 249 14.95 -19.92 -2.07
C ASP A 249 14.88 -18.67 -2.94
N GLU A 250 13.72 -18.01 -3.03
CA GLU A 250 13.53 -16.79 -3.79
C GLU A 250 13.52 -15.55 -2.89
N ARG A 251 13.88 -14.42 -3.49
CA ARG A 251 13.79 -13.14 -2.80
C ARG A 251 12.35 -12.66 -2.86
N SER A 252 11.65 -12.76 -1.74
CA SER A 252 10.25 -12.33 -1.60
C SER A 252 10.15 -11.04 -0.79
N MET A 253 9.28 -10.14 -1.25
CA MET A 253 9.13 -8.79 -0.70
C MET A 253 7.65 -8.49 -0.49
N ILE A 254 7.32 -7.88 0.66
CA ILE A 254 6.00 -7.31 0.91
C ILE A 254 6.10 -5.79 1.01
N PHE A 255 5.16 -5.10 0.36
CA PHE A 255 5.02 -3.64 0.41
C PHE A 255 3.72 -3.34 1.12
N VAL A 256 3.78 -2.58 2.21
CA VAL A 256 2.63 -2.28 3.06
C VAL A 256 2.54 -0.76 3.27
N THR A 257 1.36 -0.19 3.12
CA THR A 257 1.16 1.27 3.27
C THR A 257 1.32 1.76 4.71
N LYS A 258 1.46 0.85 5.68
CA LYS A 258 1.56 1.13 7.11
C LYS A 258 2.57 0.16 7.75
N CYS A 259 3.15 0.56 8.89
CA CYS A 259 3.98 -0.32 9.71
C CYS A 259 3.19 -1.59 10.10
N PRO A 260 3.73 -2.79 9.87
CA PRO A 260 3.09 -4.03 10.30
C PRO A 260 2.93 -4.13 11.83
N CYS A 261 1.78 -4.61 12.29
CA CYS A 261 1.55 -4.79 13.73
C CYS A 261 2.26 -6.02 14.31
N ASP A 262 2.31 -6.12 15.63
CA ASP A 262 2.97 -7.20 16.39
C ASP A 262 2.42 -8.61 16.08
N GLU A 263 1.21 -8.70 15.55
CA GLU A 263 0.58 -9.95 15.10
C GLU A 263 0.90 -10.28 13.64
N CYS A 264 1.06 -9.28 12.77
CA CYS A 264 1.39 -9.47 11.36
C CYS A 264 2.89 -9.73 11.14
N VAL A 265 3.76 -9.11 11.93
CA VAL A 265 5.22 -9.32 11.89
C VAL A 265 5.62 -10.82 11.89
N PRO A 266 5.17 -11.66 12.84
CA PRO A 266 5.53 -13.07 12.83
C PRO A 266 4.90 -13.85 11.66
N LEU A 267 3.73 -13.44 11.16
CA LEU A 267 3.10 -14.07 10.00
C LEU A 267 3.89 -13.82 8.71
N ILE A 268 4.34 -12.57 8.50
CA ILE A 268 5.19 -12.19 7.37
C ILE A 268 6.49 -12.99 7.39
N LYS A 269 7.16 -13.04 8.55
CA LYS A 269 8.39 -13.84 8.72
C LYS A 269 8.14 -15.33 8.49
N GLY A 270 7.06 -15.87 9.07
CA GLY A 270 6.69 -17.28 8.98
C GLY A 270 6.32 -17.71 7.55
N ALA A 271 5.84 -16.78 6.72
CA ALA A 271 5.58 -17.02 5.30
C ALA A 271 6.85 -17.07 4.43
N GLY A 272 8.03 -16.81 5.01
CA GLY A 272 9.31 -16.82 4.30
C GLY A 272 9.65 -15.52 3.57
N ILE A 273 8.93 -14.42 3.85
CA ILE A 273 9.21 -13.11 3.25
C ILE A 273 10.55 -12.57 3.74
N LYS A 274 11.41 -12.16 2.81
CA LYS A 274 12.78 -11.70 3.07
C LYS A 274 12.89 -10.20 3.29
N GLN A 275 12.01 -9.41 2.66
CA GLN A 275 12.06 -7.95 2.74
C GLN A 275 10.68 -7.33 3.00
N ILE A 276 10.63 -6.31 3.85
CA ILE A 276 9.44 -5.51 4.12
C ILE A 276 9.71 -4.06 3.72
N TYR A 277 8.89 -3.52 2.83
CA TYR A 277 8.86 -2.11 2.48
C TYR A 277 7.62 -1.49 3.12
N ALA A 278 7.80 -0.51 4.00
CA ALA A 278 6.67 0.03 4.75
C ALA A 278 6.79 1.53 5.04
N GLY A 279 5.64 2.17 5.28
CA GLY A 279 5.59 3.37 6.08
C GLY A 279 5.91 3.06 7.55
N ASP A 280 6.32 4.06 8.32
CA ASP A 280 6.63 3.92 9.75
C ASP A 280 5.53 4.49 10.65
N VAL A 281 4.35 4.76 10.08
CA VAL A 281 3.18 5.19 10.86
C VAL A 281 2.89 4.18 11.95
N ASP A 282 2.78 4.67 13.17
CA ASP A 282 2.55 3.89 14.39
C ASP A 282 3.72 3.00 14.85
N ALA A 283 4.85 2.97 14.15
CA ALA A 283 6.03 2.24 14.61
C ALA A 283 6.42 2.66 16.04
N GLY A 284 6.69 1.66 16.90
CA GLY A 284 7.04 1.88 18.30
C GLY A 284 5.87 2.37 19.18
N LYS A 285 4.62 2.26 18.71
CA LYS A 285 3.43 2.64 19.49
C LYS A 285 2.64 1.42 19.95
N LYS A 286 2.13 1.50 21.17
CA LYS A 286 1.11 0.58 21.71
C LYS A 286 -0.22 1.32 21.82
N LYS A 287 -1.24 0.81 21.15
CA LYS A 287 -2.62 1.31 21.19
C LYS A 287 -3.49 0.35 22.03
N ALA A 288 -4.76 0.71 22.21
CA ALA A 288 -5.68 -0.02 23.09
C ALA A 288 -5.84 -1.51 22.71
N ASP A 289 -5.96 -1.82 21.42
CA ASP A 289 -6.15 -3.19 20.92
C ASP A 289 -5.11 -3.65 19.89
N ILE A 290 -4.09 -2.84 19.63
CA ILE A 290 -3.07 -3.14 18.62
C ILE A 290 -1.73 -2.55 19.02
N SER A 291 -0.64 -3.26 18.71
CA SER A 291 0.72 -2.88 19.08
C SER A 291 1.64 -2.99 17.86
N TYR A 292 2.66 -2.11 17.80
CA TYR A 292 3.62 -1.98 16.69
C TYR A 292 5.06 -1.90 17.23
N MET A 293 5.34 -2.56 18.34
CA MET A 293 6.64 -2.55 19.01
C MET A 293 7.62 -3.51 18.34
N LYS A 294 7.14 -4.67 17.89
CA LYS A 294 7.98 -5.77 17.41
C LYS A 294 8.57 -5.52 16.03
N PHE A 295 8.02 -4.60 15.25
CA PHE A 295 8.54 -4.33 13.90
C PHE A 295 9.98 -3.81 13.93
N GLY A 296 10.29 -2.90 14.86
CA GLY A 296 11.66 -2.39 15.04
C GLY A 296 12.65 -3.49 15.46
N GLU A 297 12.20 -4.42 16.29
CA GLU A 297 12.99 -5.53 16.86
C GLU A 297 13.05 -6.77 15.95
N LEU A 298 12.35 -6.76 14.81
CA LEU A 298 12.30 -7.90 13.89
C LEU A 298 13.67 -8.16 13.26
N GLU A 299 14.24 -9.31 13.58
CA GLU A 299 15.49 -9.81 12.97
C GLU A 299 15.24 -10.87 11.89
N GLY A 300 16.18 -11.00 10.96
CA GLY A 300 16.18 -12.00 9.89
C GLY A 300 15.29 -11.66 8.69
N VAL A 301 14.73 -10.43 8.66
CA VAL A 301 13.96 -9.88 7.55
C VAL A 301 14.42 -8.44 7.35
N SER A 302 14.84 -8.07 6.14
CA SER A 302 15.31 -6.72 5.83
C SER A 302 14.13 -5.74 5.83
N LYS A 303 14.26 -4.60 6.52
CA LYS A 303 13.20 -3.59 6.66
C LYS A 303 13.61 -2.31 5.94
N PHE A 304 12.82 -1.89 4.97
CA PHE A 304 13.00 -0.67 4.20
C PHE A 304 11.85 0.30 4.51
N THR A 305 12.15 1.37 5.22
CA THR A 305 11.15 2.36 5.63
C THR A 305 11.26 3.63 4.79
N TRP A 306 10.12 4.30 4.59
CA TRP A 306 10.09 5.62 3.96
C TRP A 306 10.77 6.66 4.86
N GLN A 307 11.94 7.14 4.45
CA GLN A 307 12.76 8.09 5.23
C GLN A 307 13.66 8.93 4.34
N LEU A 308 14.27 9.96 4.94
CA LEU A 308 15.35 10.72 4.30
C LEU A 308 16.53 9.79 4.02
N ASN A 309 17.21 9.98 2.91
CA ASN A 309 18.42 9.25 2.56
C ASN A 309 19.42 9.37 3.71
N PRO A 310 19.80 8.25 4.37
CA PRO A 310 20.71 8.29 5.51
C PRO A 310 22.05 8.95 5.20
N LEU A 311 22.51 8.90 3.94
CA LEU A 311 23.74 9.56 3.50
C LEU A 311 23.64 11.09 3.48
N GLN A 312 22.44 11.63 3.26
CA GLN A 312 22.18 13.07 3.28
C GLN A 312 21.78 13.57 4.68
N ASN A 313 21.19 12.71 5.51
CA ASN A 313 20.82 13.05 6.90
C ASN A 313 22.03 13.50 7.73
N ASN A 314 23.19 12.84 7.55
CA ASN A 314 24.45 13.20 8.22
C ASN A 314 24.97 14.60 7.84
N ALA A 315 24.57 15.16 6.69
CA ALA A 315 24.96 16.52 6.28
C ALA A 315 24.07 17.61 6.91
N ILE A 316 22.84 17.27 7.30
CA ILE A 316 21.89 18.19 7.93
C ILE A 316 22.16 18.28 9.43
N GLU A 317 22.52 17.17 10.10
CA GLU A 317 22.90 17.18 11.52
C GLU A 317 24.20 17.98 11.81
N LEU A 318 25.08 18.15 10.82
CA LEU A 318 26.28 18.99 10.95
C LEU A 318 25.98 20.50 10.89
N HIS A 319 24.75 20.90 10.56
CA HIS A 319 24.35 22.29 10.39
C HIS A 319 23.45 22.82 11.52
N ASP A 320 23.27 22.08 12.62
CA ASP A 320 22.60 22.57 13.84
C ASP A 320 23.65 22.90 14.93
N PRO A 321 24.04 24.18 15.13
CA PRO A 321 25.01 24.56 16.16
C PRO A 321 24.38 24.65 17.57
N SER A 322 23.15 24.20 17.79
CA SER A 322 22.39 24.54 19.00
C SER A 322 22.15 23.40 20.01
N SER A 323 22.89 22.28 19.94
CA SER A 323 22.88 21.27 21.01
C SER A 323 24.19 21.25 21.81
N THR A 324 24.61 22.41 22.32
CA THR A 324 25.52 22.44 23.47
C THR A 324 24.77 21.90 24.69
N ARG A 325 25.23 20.74 25.16
CA ARG A 325 24.87 20.14 26.44
C ARG A 325 25.02 21.16 27.57
N GLU A 326 23.94 21.54 28.23
CA GLU A 326 24.01 22.01 29.61
C GLU A 326 23.75 20.81 30.53
N ASN A 327 24.84 20.24 31.03
CA ASN A 327 24.85 19.56 32.31
C ASN A 327 24.98 20.66 33.37
N GLY A 328 23.95 20.83 34.20
CA GLY A 328 23.94 21.65 35.41
C GLY A 328 23.05 20.99 36.44
#